data_AF-A0A9N7QNF8-F1
#
_entry.id   AF-A0A9N7QNF8-F1
#
_cell.length_a   1.000
_cell.length_b   1.000
_cell.length_c   1.000
_cell.angle_alpha   90.00
_cell.angle_beta   90.00
_cell.angle_gamma   90.00
#
_symmetry.space_group_name_H-M   'P 1'
#
loop_
_entity.id
_entity.type
_entity.pdbx_description
1 polymer ?
#
loop_
_entity_poly.entity_id
_entity_poly.type
_entity_poly.pdbx_seq_one_letter_code
_entity_poly.pdbx_strand_id
1 'polypeptide(L)'
;MSALRANHPLFRRRRFFNGKPVGRRGEAGLPDIAWFAADGSEMADEDWGVGFAKSIAVFLNGQGIADRDMRGHRVLDDSFILCFNAHFEPIDFTLPPVEFGSGWRVVVATAAATATSAGALPAAATIVVDARSSVVLQAVTE
;
A
#
# COMPACT_ATOMS: atom_id res chain seq x y z
N MET A 1 4.02 3.96 -15.89
CA MET A 1 2.88 4.37 -15.02
C MET A 1 1.50 4.15 -15.65
N SER A 2 1.26 4.46 -16.93
CA SER A 2 -0.07 4.24 -17.56
C SER A 2 -0.54 2.77 -17.49
N ALA A 3 0.36 1.81 -17.76
CA ALA A 3 0.05 0.38 -17.73
C ALA A 3 -0.33 -0.13 -16.33
N LEU A 4 0.37 0.29 -15.26
CA LEU A 4 0.04 -0.13 -13.88
C LEU A 4 -1.40 0.25 -13.54
N ARG A 5 -1.78 1.52 -13.75
CA ARG A 5 -3.15 1.98 -13.53
C ARG A 5 -4.15 1.26 -14.42
N ALA A 6 -3.78 0.96 -15.67
CA ALA A 6 -4.65 0.27 -16.63
C ALA A 6 -4.84 -1.22 -16.34
N ASN A 7 -3.91 -1.86 -15.64
CA ASN A 7 -3.95 -3.30 -15.34
C ASN A 7 -4.59 -3.59 -13.98
N HIS A 8 -4.56 -2.63 -13.04
CA HIS A 8 -5.02 -2.82 -11.67
C HIS A 8 -6.28 -2.01 -11.36
N PRO A 9 -7.48 -2.64 -11.30
CA PRO A 9 -8.73 -1.99 -10.91
C PRO A 9 -8.68 -1.24 -9.57
N LEU A 10 -7.80 -1.63 -8.64
CA LEU A 10 -7.62 -0.96 -7.35
C LEU A 10 -7.26 0.53 -7.49
N PHE A 11 -6.55 0.90 -8.57
CA PHE A 11 -6.20 2.29 -8.88
C PHE A 11 -7.24 3.03 -9.75
N ARG A 12 -8.36 2.38 -10.07
CA ARG A 12 -9.43 2.92 -10.95
C ARG A 12 -10.84 2.71 -10.37
N ARG A 13 -10.94 2.56 -9.05
CA ARG A 13 -12.21 2.37 -8.34
C ARG A 13 -13.17 3.52 -8.63
N ARG A 14 -14.47 3.19 -8.74
CA ARG A 14 -15.54 4.18 -8.88
C ARG A 14 -16.07 4.69 -7.54
N ARG A 15 -15.72 4.00 -6.45
CA ARG A 15 -16.11 4.30 -5.07
C ARG A 15 -14.89 4.53 -4.19
N PHE A 16 -15.04 5.45 -3.24
CA PHE A 16 -14.02 5.73 -2.22
C PHE A 16 -13.73 4.49 -1.37
N PHE A 17 -12.52 4.45 -0.81
CA PHE A 17 -12.18 3.57 0.30
C PHE A 17 -12.94 4.00 1.55
N ASN A 18 -13.23 3.06 2.45
CA ASN A 18 -14.00 3.34 3.66
C ASN A 18 -13.34 2.89 4.97
N GLY A 19 -12.16 2.28 4.91
CA GLY A 19 -11.38 1.81 6.06
C GLY A 19 -12.01 0.63 6.79
N LYS A 20 -13.06 0.01 6.22
CA LYS A 20 -13.77 -1.09 6.89
C LYS A 20 -13.14 -2.44 6.53
N PRO A 21 -13.15 -3.39 7.47
CA PRO A 21 -12.78 -4.78 7.22
C PRO A 21 -13.42 -5.34 5.95
N VAL A 22 -12.59 -5.98 5.13
CA VAL A 22 -12.95 -6.65 3.88
C VAL A 22 -13.13 -8.13 4.17
N GLY A 23 -14.36 -8.63 4.09
CA GLY A 23 -14.70 -10.01 4.39
C GLY A 23 -16.20 -10.21 4.48
N ARG A 24 -16.67 -11.41 4.86
CA ARG A 24 -18.09 -11.58 5.18
C ARG A 24 -18.40 -10.88 6.51
N ARG A 25 -19.65 -10.43 6.67
CA ARG A 25 -20.13 -9.81 7.91
C ARG A 25 -19.84 -10.76 9.09
N GLY A 26 -18.95 -10.36 10.00
CA GLY A 26 -18.55 -11.14 11.17
C GLY A 26 -17.19 -11.83 11.06
N GLU A 27 -16.49 -11.74 9.94
CA GLU A 27 -15.10 -12.18 9.79
C GLU A 27 -14.14 -11.01 10.05
N ALA A 28 -13.06 -11.28 10.79
CA ALA A 28 -11.95 -10.34 10.92
C ALA A 28 -11.18 -10.31 9.58
N GLY A 29 -11.46 -9.30 8.77
CA GLY A 29 -10.78 -9.05 7.51
C GLY A 29 -9.96 -7.76 7.58
N LEU A 30 -8.87 -7.69 6.81
CA LEU A 30 -8.12 -6.45 6.68
C LEU A 30 -8.98 -5.32 6.08
N PRO A 31 -8.75 -4.06 6.44
CA PRO A 31 -9.50 -2.95 5.86
C PRO A 31 -9.21 -2.80 4.36
N ASP A 32 -10.07 -2.06 3.65
CA ASP A 32 -9.85 -1.78 2.22
C ASP A 32 -8.69 -0.80 1.97
N ILE A 33 -8.34 -0.02 3.00
CA ILE A 33 -7.21 0.90 3.08
C ILE A 33 -6.67 0.92 4.52
N ALA A 34 -5.36 1.00 4.69
CA ALA A 34 -4.72 1.29 5.97
C ALA A 34 -3.56 2.27 5.77
N TRP A 35 -3.30 3.11 6.77
CA TRP A 35 -2.26 4.13 6.72
C TRP A 35 -1.22 3.85 7.78
N PHE A 36 0.05 4.04 7.42
CA PHE A 36 1.18 3.74 8.27
C PHE A 36 2.14 4.93 8.33
N ALA A 37 2.69 5.15 9.52
CA ALA A 37 3.86 5.98 9.68
C ALA A 37 5.11 5.27 9.10
N ALA A 38 6.21 6.02 8.96
CA ALA A 38 7.45 5.47 8.40
C ALA A 38 8.02 4.32 9.25
N ASP A 39 7.77 4.30 10.56
CA ASP A 39 8.21 3.21 11.44
C ASP A 39 7.38 1.91 11.33
N GLY A 40 6.31 1.92 10.54
CA GLY A 40 5.41 0.78 10.33
C GLY A 40 4.24 0.71 11.30
N SER A 41 4.08 1.68 12.20
CA SER A 41 2.88 1.79 13.04
C SER A 41 1.67 2.23 12.21
N GLU A 42 0.52 1.58 12.44
CA GLU A 42 -0.75 1.99 11.81
C GLU A 42 -1.22 3.31 12.44
N MET A 43 -1.55 4.29 11.58
CA MET A 43 -1.96 5.63 12.01
C MET A 43 -3.42 5.62 12.47
N ALA A 44 -3.66 6.11 13.67
CA ALA A 44 -4.98 6.45 14.17
C ALA A 44 -5.40 7.87 13.72
N ASP A 45 -6.66 8.22 13.94
CA ASP A 45 -7.20 9.54 13.58
C ASP A 45 -6.42 10.69 14.25
N GLU A 46 -5.93 10.46 15.47
CA GLU A 46 -5.17 11.43 16.25
C GLU A 46 -3.77 11.71 15.66
N ASP A 47 -3.16 10.71 15.02
CA ASP A 47 -1.79 10.81 14.47
C ASP A 47 -1.72 11.77 13.27
N TRP A 48 -2.83 11.99 12.57
CA TRP A 48 -2.91 12.92 11.45
C TRP A 48 -2.74 14.39 11.86
N GLY A 49 -3.09 14.74 13.10
CA GLY A 49 -2.99 16.10 13.61
C GLY A 49 -1.57 16.51 14.02
N VAL A 50 -0.66 15.53 14.15
CA VAL A 50 0.72 15.76 14.58
C VAL A 50 1.55 16.09 13.35
N GLY A 51 1.72 17.40 13.08
CA GLY A 51 2.22 18.00 11.84
C GLY A 51 3.67 17.69 11.41
N PHE A 52 4.20 16.52 11.71
CA PHE A 52 5.55 16.09 11.34
C PHE A 52 5.61 14.93 10.34
N ALA A 53 4.48 14.30 10.01
CA ALA A 53 4.46 13.24 8.99
C ALA A 53 4.51 13.83 7.57
N LYS A 54 5.69 14.31 7.16
CA LYS A 54 5.95 14.63 5.73
C LYS A 54 5.99 13.37 4.86
N SER A 55 5.93 12.19 5.48
CA SER A 55 6.16 10.93 4.82
C SER A 55 5.24 9.88 5.43
N ILE A 56 4.53 9.15 4.58
CA ILE A 56 3.48 8.19 4.95
C ILE A 56 3.53 6.98 4.02
N ALA A 57 3.10 5.84 4.53
CA ALA A 57 2.82 4.66 3.73
C ALA A 57 1.32 4.37 3.74
N VAL A 58 0.81 3.88 2.61
CA VAL A 58 -0.59 3.47 2.48
C VAL A 58 -0.67 2.07 1.90
N PHE A 59 -1.44 1.22 2.58
CA PHE A 59 -1.86 -0.08 2.10
C PHE A 59 -3.19 0.02 1.40
N LEU A 60 -3.28 -0.59 0.22
CA LEU A 60 -4.50 -0.74 -0.54
C LEU A 60 -4.79 -2.22 -0.72
N ASN A 61 -5.96 -2.65 -0.25
CA ASN A 61 -6.35 -4.05 -0.28
C ASN A 61 -7.03 -4.41 -1.60
N GLY A 62 -6.39 -5.26 -2.41
CA GLY A 62 -6.93 -5.74 -3.68
C GLY A 62 -8.21 -6.58 -3.55
N GLN A 63 -8.46 -7.14 -2.36
CA GLN A 63 -9.70 -7.85 -2.05
C GLN A 63 -10.83 -6.89 -1.67
N GLY A 64 -10.51 -5.63 -1.34
CA GLY A 64 -11.44 -4.62 -0.83
C GLY A 64 -12.17 -3.83 -1.90
N ILE A 65 -12.19 -4.28 -3.15
CA ILE A 65 -12.82 -3.55 -4.26
C ILE A 65 -14.35 -3.69 -4.17
N ALA A 66 -15.00 -2.56 -3.88
CA ALA A 66 -16.45 -2.47 -3.73
C ALA A 66 -17.19 -2.59 -5.08
N ASP A 67 -16.48 -2.40 -6.19
CA ASP A 67 -17.05 -2.47 -7.54
C ASP A 67 -17.38 -3.92 -7.92
N ARG A 68 -18.41 -4.06 -8.75
CA ARG A 68 -18.82 -5.32 -9.34
C ARG A 68 -18.63 -5.27 -10.85
N ASP A 69 -18.31 -6.42 -11.44
CA ASP A 69 -18.26 -6.55 -12.90
C ASP A 69 -19.68 -6.47 -13.52
N MET A 70 -19.78 -6.50 -14.84
CA MET A 70 -21.07 -6.43 -15.56
C MET A 70 -21.99 -7.62 -15.22
N ARG A 71 -21.46 -8.70 -14.66
CA ARG A 71 -22.18 -9.91 -14.27
C ARG A 71 -22.51 -9.92 -12.77
N GLY A 72 -22.15 -8.87 -12.04
CA GLY A 72 -22.39 -8.73 -10.61
C GLY A 72 -21.37 -9.44 -9.72
N HIS A 73 -20.28 -9.98 -10.26
CA HIS A 73 -19.21 -10.61 -9.49
C HIS A 73 -18.31 -9.58 -8.81
N ARG A 74 -17.64 -9.98 -7.73
CA ARG A 74 -16.63 -9.17 -7.07
C ARG A 74 -15.46 -8.94 -8.02
N VAL A 75 -15.02 -7.70 -8.13
CA VAL A 75 -13.74 -7.36 -8.73
C VAL A 75 -12.65 -7.60 -7.67
N LEU A 76 -11.59 -8.30 -8.03
CA LEU A 76 -10.42 -8.54 -7.18
C LEU A 76 -9.18 -8.01 -7.90
N ASP A 77 -8.14 -7.73 -7.12
CA ASP A 77 -6.84 -7.26 -7.60
C ASP A 77 -5.75 -7.70 -6.61
N ASP A 78 -4.51 -7.40 -6.96
CA ASP A 78 -3.38 -7.49 -6.04
C ASP A 78 -3.46 -6.37 -4.99
N SER A 79 -2.83 -6.60 -3.84
CA SER A 79 -2.68 -5.57 -2.80
C SER A 79 -1.38 -4.80 -2.99
N PHE A 80 -1.36 -3.54 -2.57
CA PHE A 80 -0.22 -2.64 -2.79
C PHE A 80 0.14 -1.86 -1.54
N ILE A 81 1.43 -1.54 -1.39
CA ILE A 81 1.95 -0.51 -0.49
C ILE A 81 2.49 0.64 -1.32
N LEU A 82 2.11 1.87 -0.97
CA LEU A 82 2.68 3.08 -1.56
C LEU A 82 3.37 3.85 -0.44
N CYS A 83 4.67 4.08 -0.58
CA CYS A 83 5.46 4.91 0.34
C CYS A 83 5.72 6.26 -0.31
N PHE A 84 5.34 7.34 0.36
CA PHE A 84 5.57 8.70 -0.08
C PHE A 84 6.55 9.38 0.88
N ASN A 85 7.72 9.78 0.38
CA ASN A 85 8.65 10.60 1.13
C ASN A 85 8.64 12.05 0.61
N ALA A 86 7.94 12.96 1.30
CA ALA A 86 8.01 14.40 0.98
C ALA A 86 9.08 15.13 1.80
N HIS A 87 9.86 14.42 2.63
CA HIS A 87 11.02 14.97 3.32
C HIS A 87 12.19 15.22 2.36
N PHE A 88 13.12 16.09 2.76
CA PHE A 88 14.28 16.45 1.94
C PHE A 88 15.49 15.51 2.15
N GLU A 89 15.36 14.53 3.04
CA GLU A 89 16.34 13.47 3.30
C GLU A 89 15.68 12.10 3.05
N PRO A 90 16.48 11.06 2.77
CA PRO A 90 16.00 9.69 2.75
C PRO A 90 15.36 9.31 4.09
N ILE A 91 14.31 8.49 4.03
CA ILE A 91 13.61 7.96 5.20
C ILE A 91 13.50 6.45 5.08
N ASP A 92 13.74 5.78 6.20
CA ASP A 92 13.51 4.35 6.36
C ASP A 92 12.02 4.09 6.60
N PHE A 93 11.44 3.26 5.75
CA PHE A 93 10.06 2.80 5.84
C PHE A 93 10.04 1.33 6.26
N THR A 94 9.38 1.01 7.36
CA THR A 94 9.04 -0.36 7.74
C THR A 94 7.77 -0.78 7.01
N LEU A 95 7.82 -1.88 6.26
CA LEU A 95 6.66 -2.44 5.58
C LEU A 95 5.68 -3.05 6.59
N PRO A 96 4.38 -3.14 6.27
CA PRO A 96 3.41 -3.73 7.19
C PRO A 96 3.70 -5.20 7.54
N PRO A 97 3.14 -5.68 8.66
CA PRO A 97 3.33 -7.04 9.11
C PRO A 97 2.63 -8.05 8.18
N VAL A 98 2.89 -9.33 8.41
CA VAL A 98 2.56 -10.45 7.51
C VAL A 98 1.08 -10.55 7.16
N GLU A 99 0.20 -10.05 8.03
CA GLU A 99 -1.24 -10.03 7.82
C GLU A 99 -1.61 -9.28 6.52
N PHE A 100 -0.89 -8.20 6.20
CA PHE A 100 -1.09 -7.35 5.01
C PHE A 100 -0.48 -7.92 3.73
N GLY A 101 0.46 -8.86 3.86
CA GLY A 101 1.15 -9.51 2.75
C GLY A 101 2.43 -10.19 3.22
N SER A 102 2.66 -11.43 2.77
CA SER A 102 3.85 -12.21 3.15
C SER A 102 5.14 -11.71 2.52
N GLY A 103 5.04 -11.00 1.39
CA GLY A 103 6.16 -10.36 0.74
C GLY A 103 5.75 -9.27 -0.24
N TRP A 104 6.72 -8.43 -0.59
CA TRP A 104 6.52 -7.19 -1.32
C TRP A 104 7.54 -7.04 -2.44
N ARG A 105 7.08 -6.81 -3.66
CA ARG A 105 7.93 -6.53 -4.83
C ARG A 105 7.81 -5.07 -5.22
N VAL A 106 8.94 -4.37 -5.32
CA VAL A 106 8.96 -3.00 -5.86
C VAL A 106 8.56 -3.04 -7.34
N VAL A 107 7.52 -2.30 -7.71
CA VAL A 107 7.00 -2.20 -9.09
C VAL A 107 7.16 -0.81 -9.68
N VAL A 108 7.30 0.22 -8.83
CA VAL A 108 7.61 1.59 -9.23
C VAL A 108 8.53 2.20 -8.18
N ALA A 109 9.57 2.90 -8.62
CA ALA A 109 10.32 3.84 -7.81
C ALA A 109 10.58 5.11 -8.63
N THR A 110 10.50 6.28 -8.00
CA THR A 110 10.74 7.56 -8.70
C THR A 110 12.18 8.05 -8.59
N ALA A 111 12.95 7.58 -7.60
CA ALA A 111 14.37 7.87 -7.48
C ALA A 111 15.20 6.75 -8.11
N ALA A 112 16.29 7.12 -8.79
CA ALA A 112 17.15 6.17 -9.49
C ALA A 112 17.95 5.25 -8.54
N ALA A 113 18.21 5.70 -7.31
CA ALA A 113 18.98 4.96 -6.31
C ALA A 113 18.13 4.00 -5.47
N THR A 114 16.79 4.10 -5.53
CA THR A 114 15.91 3.09 -4.97
C THR A 114 15.98 1.85 -5.86
N ALA A 115 16.95 0.97 -5.55
CA ALA A 115 17.12 -0.28 -6.26
C ALA A 115 15.80 -1.06 -6.22
N THR A 116 15.26 -1.35 -7.40
CA THR A 116 14.25 -2.41 -7.54
C THR A 116 14.99 -3.71 -7.22
N SER A 117 14.99 -4.14 -5.96
CA SER A 117 15.59 -5.41 -5.58
C SER A 117 14.98 -6.48 -6.46
N ALA A 118 15.81 -7.30 -7.11
CA ALA A 118 15.35 -8.35 -8.01
C ALA A 118 14.47 -9.41 -7.29
N GLY A 119 14.48 -9.41 -5.96
CA GLY A 119 13.70 -10.30 -5.10
C GLY A 119 12.61 -9.58 -4.30
N ALA A 120 11.65 -10.37 -3.84
CA ALA A 120 10.63 -9.95 -2.91
C ALA A 120 11.25 -9.63 -1.55
N LEU A 121 10.81 -8.53 -0.95
CA LEU A 121 11.10 -8.16 0.42
C LEU A 121 10.12 -8.90 1.33
N PRO A 122 10.56 -9.45 2.47
CA PRO A 122 9.62 -10.07 3.41
C PRO A 122 8.70 -9.02 4.06
N ALA A 123 7.62 -9.48 4.67
CA ALA A 123 6.83 -8.66 5.59
C ALA A 123 7.71 -8.02 6.67
N ALA A 124 7.32 -6.86 7.19
CA ALA A 124 8.07 -6.09 8.18
C ALA A 124 9.52 -5.70 7.78
N ALA A 125 9.93 -5.90 6.52
CA ALA A 125 11.23 -5.41 6.05
C ALA A 125 11.29 -3.88 6.04
N THR A 126 12.48 -3.33 6.23
CA THR A 126 12.74 -1.90 6.09
C THR A 126 13.28 -1.59 4.69
N ILE A 127 12.76 -0.53 4.07
CA ILE A 127 13.27 0.01 2.80
C ILE A 127 13.63 1.48 2.96
N VAL A 128 14.68 1.91 2.26
CA VAL A 128 15.04 3.33 2.18
C VAL A 128 14.28 3.96 1.01
N VAL A 129 13.51 5.02 1.30
CA VAL A 129 12.86 5.85 0.28
C VAL A 129 13.56 7.19 0.23
N ASP A 130 14.17 7.50 -0.92
CA ASP A 130 14.97 8.71 -1.13
C ASP A 130 14.18 10.00 -0.87
N ALA A 131 14.92 11.08 -0.63
CA ALA A 131 14.37 12.43 -0.52
C ALA A 131 13.43 12.76 -1.68
N ARG A 132 12.25 13.31 -1.38
CA ARG A 132 11.27 13.78 -2.38
C ARG A 132 10.90 12.70 -3.41
N SER A 133 10.80 11.45 -2.97
CA SER A 133 10.56 10.31 -3.85
C SER A 133 9.38 9.45 -3.38
N SER A 134 8.98 8.50 -4.21
CA SER A 134 7.91 7.56 -3.90
C SER A 134 8.21 6.18 -4.45
N VAL A 135 7.71 5.16 -3.74
CA VAL A 135 7.86 3.75 -4.08
C VAL A 135 6.49 3.09 -4.04
N VAL A 136 6.23 2.21 -5.00
CA VAL A 136 5.04 1.36 -5.04
C VAL A 136 5.50 -0.09 -5.00
N LEU A 137 4.96 -0.85 -4.05
CA LEU A 137 5.20 -2.26 -3.88
C LEU A 137 3.90 -3.04 -4.10
N GLN A 138 4.00 -4.17 -4.80
CA GLN A 138 2.92 -5.12 -5.01
C GLN A 138 3.12 -6.31 -4.09
N ALA A 139 2.05 -6.78 -3.45
CA ALA A 139 2.08 -8.00 -2.65
C ALA A 139 2.42 -9.20 -3.54
N VAL A 140 3.28 -10.10 -3.05
CA VAL A 140 3.57 -11.36 -3.72
C VAL A 140 2.51 -12.37 -3.31
N THR A 141 1.81 -12.91 -4.30
CA THR A 141 0.94 -14.07 -4.12
C THR A 141 1.80 -15.34 -4.12
N GLU A 142 1.63 -16.20 -3.11
CA GLU A 142 2.16 -17.57 -3.13
C GLU A 142 1.53 -18.43 -4.22
#